data_AF-A0A4R8X7L9-F1
#
_entry.id   AF-A0A4R8X7L9-F1
#
_cell.length_a   1.000
_cell.length_b   1.000
_cell.length_c   1.000
_cell.angle_alpha   90.00
_cell.angle_beta   90.00
_cell.angle_gamma   90.00
#
_symmetry.space_group_name_H-M   'P 1'
#
loop_
_entity.id
_entity.type
_entity.pdbx_description
1 polymer ?
#
loop_
_entity_poly.entity_id
_entity_poly.type
_entity_poly.pdbx_seq_one_letter_code
_entity_poly.pdbx_strand_id
1 'polypeptide(L)'
;MVTFTLNMWDSHSAARAIWQHPMKVTGSVLLPVSGQSLSQEEIFTEIAKAWEAQGFVRSDRALGTDIYTGDSLQLRIRGTSEGVSISATSACSGLP
;
A
#
# COMPACT_ATOMS: atom_id res chain seq x y z
N MET A 1 -1.00 -2.18 -14.89
CA MET A 1 -0.76 -3.60 -14.55
C MET A 1 -0.04 -4.19 -15.75
N VAL A 2 1.24 -4.52 -15.63
CA VAL A 2 1.99 -5.13 -16.74
C VAL A 2 2.07 -6.62 -16.48
N THR A 3 1.43 -7.41 -17.33
CA THR A 3 1.46 -8.87 -17.26
C THR A 3 2.54 -9.36 -18.21
N PHE A 4 3.60 -9.96 -17.67
CA PHE A 4 4.63 -10.62 -18.47
C PHE A 4 4.33 -12.12 -18.47
N THR A 5 4.26 -12.74 -19.64
CA THR A 5 4.19 -14.20 -19.79
C THR A 5 5.61 -14.72 -20.06
N LEU A 6 6.22 -15.35 -19.07
CA LEU A 6 7.53 -15.99 -19.22
C LEU A 6 7.32 -17.43 -19.70
N ASN A 7 7.75 -17.74 -20.92
CA ASN A 7 7.81 -19.11 -21.40
C ASN A 7 8.94 -19.85 -20.65
N MET A 8 8.55 -20.74 -19.74
CA MET A 8 9.44 -21.52 -18.90
C MET A 8 10.15 -22.61 -19.71
N TRP A 9 11.22 -22.29 -20.43
CA TRP A 9 12.16 -23.31 -20.93
C TRP A 9 13.56 -23.19 -20.32
N ASP A 10 13.86 -22.10 -19.60
CA ASP A 10 15.18 -21.89 -19.04
C ASP A 10 15.09 -21.29 -17.63
N SER A 11 15.18 -22.16 -16.62
CA SER A 11 14.99 -21.83 -15.20
C SER A 11 15.97 -20.75 -14.71
N HIS A 12 17.15 -20.65 -15.34
CA HIS A 12 18.15 -19.62 -15.04
C HIS A 12 17.75 -18.24 -15.59
N SER A 13 17.08 -18.19 -16.75
CA SER A 13 16.64 -16.95 -17.40
C SER A 13 15.39 -16.36 -16.75
N ALA A 14 14.46 -17.22 -16.30
CA ALA A 14 13.25 -16.81 -15.60
C ALA A 14 13.55 -16.19 -14.22
N ALA A 15 14.46 -16.80 -13.45
CA ALA A 15 14.93 -16.23 -12.20
C ALA A 15 15.52 -14.83 -12.44
N ARG A 16 16.41 -14.69 -13.44
CA ARG A 16 17.06 -13.42 -13.76
C ARG A 16 16.08 -12.31 -14.17
N ALA A 17 15.01 -12.64 -14.93
CA ALA A 17 13.96 -11.69 -15.28
C ALA A 17 13.13 -11.24 -14.06
N ILE A 18 12.84 -12.17 -13.15
CA ILE A 18 12.16 -11.90 -11.87
C ILE A 18 13.00 -10.95 -10.99
N TRP A 19 14.34 -11.12 -10.96
CA TRP A 19 15.26 -10.23 -10.25
C TRP A 19 15.48 -8.86 -10.92
N GLN A 20 15.26 -8.77 -12.24
CA GLN A 20 15.46 -7.53 -13.01
C GLN A 20 14.21 -6.65 -13.10
N HIS A 21 13.05 -7.13 -12.62
CA HIS A 21 11.81 -6.37 -12.66
C HIS A 21 11.34 -5.98 -11.25
N PRO A 22 10.98 -4.70 -11.01
CA PRO A 22 10.48 -4.28 -9.73
C PRO A 22 9.16 -5.01 -9.43
N MET A 23 9.17 -5.82 -8.38
CA MET A 23 7.95 -6.47 -7.89
C MET A 23 7.16 -5.48 -7.05
N LYS A 24 5.83 -5.57 -7.09
CA LYS A 24 4.97 -4.78 -6.21
C LYS A 24 4.32 -5.70 -5.19
N VAL A 25 4.57 -5.42 -3.91
CA VAL A 25 3.88 -6.07 -2.80
C VAL A 25 2.75 -5.16 -2.36
N THR A 26 1.53 -5.69 -2.29
CA THR A 26 0.35 -4.93 -1.84
C THR A 26 -0.27 -5.65 -0.65
N GLY A 27 -0.59 -4.90 0.40
CA GLY A 27 -1.36 -5.36 1.55
C GLY A 27 -2.52 -4.43 1.84
N SER A 28 -3.61 -4.97 2.39
CA SER A 28 -4.76 -4.17 2.81
C SER A 28 -5.40 -4.71 4.07
N VAL A 29 -5.86 -3.81 4.92
CA VAL A 29 -6.60 -4.09 6.16
C VAL A 29 -7.87 -3.25 6.19
N LEU A 30 -8.96 -3.85 6.66
CA LEU A 30 -10.19 -3.15 7.01
C LEU A 30 -10.32 -3.13 8.53
N LEU A 31 -10.39 -1.93 9.10
CA LEU A 31 -10.66 -1.70 10.51
C LEU A 31 -12.17 -1.45 10.68
N PRO A 32 -12.94 -2.41 11.20
CA PRO A 32 -14.38 -2.24 11.37
C PRO A 32 -14.66 -1.19 12.46
N VAL A 33 -15.62 -0.30 12.23
CA VAL A 33 -16.00 0.74 13.22
C VAL A 33 -17.17 0.32 14.12
N SER A 34 -17.88 -0.76 13.78
CA SER A 34 -19.00 -1.25 14.57
C SER A 34 -18.54 -1.76 15.93
N GLY A 35 -19.07 -1.18 17.02
CA GLY A 35 -18.73 -1.59 18.39
C GLY A 35 -17.40 -1.06 18.91
N GLN A 36 -16.70 -0.20 18.16
CA GLN A 36 -15.53 0.52 18.65
C GLN A 36 -15.95 1.81 19.36
N SER A 37 -15.14 2.26 20.32
CA SER A 37 -15.35 3.53 21.02
C SER A 37 -14.96 4.76 20.18
N LEU A 38 -14.17 4.55 19.12
CA LEU A 38 -13.67 5.60 18.25
C LEU A 38 -14.53 5.69 16.99
N SER A 39 -14.84 6.92 16.58
CA SER A 39 -15.45 7.20 15.30
C SER A 39 -14.47 6.93 14.14
N GLN A 40 -15.02 6.80 12.94
CA GLN A 40 -14.24 6.62 11.72
C GLN A 40 -13.24 7.76 11.49
N GLU A 41 -13.64 9.00 11.82
CA GLU A 41 -12.81 10.20 11.67
C GLU A 41 -11.65 10.23 12.67
N GLU A 42 -11.88 9.79 13.91
CA GLU A 42 -10.82 9.67 14.91
C GLU A 42 -9.79 8.61 14.52
N ILE A 43 -10.24 7.44 14.06
CA ILE A 43 -9.35 6.37 13.56
C ILE A 43 -8.52 6.89 12.39
N PHE A 44 -9.16 7.58 11.44
CA PHE A 44 -8.47 8.17 10.31
C PHE A 44 -7.39 9.15 10.77
N THR A 45 -7.75 10.06 11.68
CA THR A 45 -6.86 11.13 12.18
C THR A 45 -5.65 10.55 12.89
N GLU A 46 -5.83 9.55 13.75
CA GLU A 46 -4.72 8.95 14.49
C GLU A 46 -3.76 8.18 13.56
N ILE A 47 -4.27 7.53 12.52
CA ILE A 47 -3.43 6.84 11.53
C ILE A 47 -2.67 7.84 10.66
N ALA A 48 -3.32 8.92 10.23
CA ALA A 48 -2.68 10.00 9.49
C ALA A 48 -1.53 10.61 10.30
N LYS A 49 -1.75 10.98 11.56
CA LYS A 49 -0.70 11.48 12.46
C LYS A 49 0.45 10.50 12.63
N ALA A 50 0.14 9.20 12.82
CA ALA A 50 1.16 8.17 12.98
C ALA A 50 2.04 8.03 11.72
N TRP A 51 1.45 8.11 10.53
CA TRP A 51 2.20 8.08 9.27
C TRP A 51 3.04 9.34 9.04
N GLU A 52 2.49 10.52 9.34
CA GLU A 52 3.24 11.78 9.25
C GLU A 52 4.43 11.79 10.22
N ALA A 53 4.24 11.27 11.45
CA ALA A 53 5.32 11.12 12.43
C ALA A 53 6.39 10.11 11.98
N GLN A 54 6.04 9.14 11.14
CA GLN A 54 6.98 8.20 10.50
C GLN A 54 7.64 8.78 9.24
N GLY A 55 7.32 10.03 8.86
CA GLY A 55 7.92 10.71 7.71
C GLY A 55 7.18 10.49 6.38
N PHE A 56 6.02 9.84 6.39
CA PHE A 56 5.18 9.76 5.19
C PHE A 56 4.52 11.11 4.90
N VAL A 57 4.63 11.55 3.66
CA VAL A 57 4.03 12.82 3.23
C VAL A 57 2.76 12.53 2.46
N ARG A 58 1.68 13.23 2.81
CA ARG A 58 0.45 13.17 2.03
C ARG A 58 0.70 13.74 0.63
N SER A 59 0.62 12.88 -0.38
CA SER A 59 0.89 13.21 -1.77
C SER A 59 -0.36 13.62 -2.54
N ASP A 60 -1.52 13.06 -2.19
CA ASP A 60 -2.77 13.33 -2.90
C ASP A 60 -4.00 13.05 -2.02
N ARG A 61 -5.14 13.61 -2.42
CA ARG A 61 -6.47 13.26 -1.94
C ARG A 61 -7.40 13.09 -3.13
N ALA A 62 -7.76 11.83 -3.41
CA ALA A 62 -8.64 11.48 -4.51
C ALA A 62 -9.88 10.74 -4.00
N LEU A 63 -11.07 11.25 -4.29
CA LEU A 63 -12.35 10.57 -4.05
C LEU A 63 -12.52 10.04 -2.60
N GLY A 64 -12.14 10.86 -1.60
CA GLY A 64 -12.23 10.48 -0.19
C GLY A 64 -11.18 9.46 0.27
N THR A 65 -10.16 9.21 -0.56
CA THR A 65 -8.96 8.43 -0.21
C THR A 65 -7.78 9.38 -0.10
N ASP A 66 -7.09 9.36 1.04
CA ASP A 66 -5.84 10.08 1.20
C ASP A 66 -4.68 9.13 0.86
N ILE A 67 -3.74 9.65 0.08
CA ILE A 67 -2.57 8.91 -0.39
C ILE A 67 -1.33 9.53 0.23
N TYR A 68 -0.52 8.69 0.85
CA TYR A 68 0.73 9.04 1.50
C TYR A 68 1.88 8.32 0.79
N THR A 69 3.01 8.99 0.64
CA THR A 69 4.20 8.43 -0.01
C THR A 69 5.42 8.66 0.88
N GLY A 70 6.25 7.64 1.01
CA GLY A 70 7.54 7.69 1.70
C GLY A 70 8.44 6.62 1.12
N ASP A 71 9.70 6.95 0.86
CA ASP A 71 10.70 6.09 0.22
C ASP A 71 10.16 5.30 -0.99
N SER A 72 9.87 4.00 -0.78
CA SER A 72 9.39 3.03 -1.77
C SER A 72 7.96 2.54 -1.50
N LEU A 73 7.29 3.12 -0.50
CA LEU A 73 5.99 2.71 0.01
C LEU A 73 4.95 3.79 -0.24
N GLN A 74 3.85 3.39 -0.88
CA GLN A 74 2.64 4.19 -1.02
C GLN A 74 1.57 3.64 -0.07
N LEU A 75 1.11 4.48 0.85
CA LEU A 75 0.04 4.18 1.79
C LEU A 75 -1.23 4.88 1.33
N ARG A 76 -2.38 4.24 1.50
CA ARG A 76 -3.68 4.81 1.17
C ARG A 76 -4.65 4.50 2.29
N ILE A 77 -5.43 5.49 2.69
CA ILE A 77 -6.45 5.36 3.72
C ILE A 77 -7.77 5.94 3.22
N ARG A 78 -8.88 5.23 3.47
CA ARG A 78 -10.21 5.60 2.99
C ARG A 78 -11.28 5.19 3.99
N GLY A 79 -12.27 6.06 4.21
CA GLY A 79 -13.52 5.70 4.87
C GLY A 79 -14.44 4.86 3.97
N THR A 80 -14.97 3.77 4.51
CA THR A 80 -15.97 2.89 3.87
C THR A 80 -17.22 2.79 4.74
N SER A 81 -18.30 2.19 4.22
CA SER A 81 -19.51 1.92 5.01
C SER A 81 -19.28 0.93 6.16
N GLU A 82 -18.24 0.11 6.08
CA GLU A 82 -17.92 -0.93 7.07
C GLU A 82 -16.88 -0.46 8.11
N GLY A 83 -16.11 0.58 7.78
CA GLY A 83 -15.06 1.15 8.63
C GLY A 83 -13.94 1.80 7.85
N VAL A 84 -12.71 1.80 8.37
CA VAL A 84 -11.54 2.42 7.72
C VAL A 84 -10.75 1.38 6.95
N SER A 85 -10.58 1.59 5.66
CA SER A 85 -9.73 0.75 4.82
C SER A 85 -8.35 1.39 4.67
N ILE A 86 -7.33 0.57 4.87
CA ILE A 86 -5.92 0.93 4.73
C ILE A 86 -5.30 -0.01 3.71
N SER A 87 -4.49 0.55 2.81
CA SER A 87 -3.69 -0.24 1.89
C SER A 87 -2.29 0.31 1.80
N ALA A 88 -1.33 -0.59 1.60
CA ALA A 88 0.08 -0.27 1.43
C ALA A 88 0.58 -0.98 0.17
N THR A 89 1.27 -0.26 -0.69
CA THR A 89 1.93 -0.79 -1.88
C THR A 89 3.41 -0.45 -1.80
N SER A 90 4.27 -1.47 -1.77
CA SER A 90 5.72 -1.30 -1.84
C SER A 90 6.23 -1.72 -3.22
N ALA A 91 7.17 -0.96 -3.77
CA ALA A 91 8.00 -1.44 -4.85
C ALA A 91 9.22 -2.16 -4.25
N CYS A 92 9.24 -3.48 -4.36
CA CYS A 92 10.46 -4.26 -4.16
C CYS A 92 11.34 -4.08 -5.40
N SER A 93 12.29 -3.16 -5.33
CA SER A 93 13.54 -3.32 -6.07
C SER A 93 14.26 -4.51 -5.44
N GLY A 94 14.65 -5.52 -6.24
CA GLY A 94 15.59 -6.53 -5.76
C GLY A 94 16.77 -5.81 -5.10
N LEU A 95 16.99 -6.06 -3.80
CA LEU A 95 18.20 -5.63 -3.11
C LEU A 95 19.43 -6.28 -3.80
N PRO A 96 20.61 -5.64 -3.72
CA PRO A 96 21.76 -5.85 -4.61
C PRO A 96 22.30 -7.28 -4.69
#